data_AF-A0A933W6F7-F1
#
_entry.id   AF-A0A933W6F7-F1
#
_cell.length_a   1.000
_cell.length_b   1.000
_cell.length_c   1.000
_cell.angle_alpha   90.00
_cell.angle_beta   90.00
_cell.angle_gamma   90.00
#
_symmetry.space_group_name_H-M   'P 1'
#
loop_
_entity.id
_entity.type
_entity.pdbx_description
1 polymer ?
#
loop_
_entity_poly.entity_id
_entity_poly.type
_entity_poly.pdbx_seq_one_letter_code
_entity_poly.pdbx_strand_id
1 'polypeptide(L)'
;MALRIYNNLFSTNAQRNLGNNNANLGGSLEKLSSGLRINKAADDAAGLSISEGMRGQIRSLNQASRNANDGISLINTAEGALSEQSSIL
;
A
#
# COMPACT_ATOMS: atom_id res chain seq x y z
N MET A 1 -15.73 -48.11 -15.03
CA MET A 1 -14.42 -47.43 -14.87
C MET A 1 -13.34 -48.41 -15.29
N ALA A 2 -12.75 -48.27 -16.47
CA ALA A 2 -11.73 -49.23 -16.93
C ALA A 2 -10.39 -48.99 -16.21
N LEU A 3 -9.84 -50.02 -15.59
CA LEU A 3 -8.53 -49.99 -14.93
C LEU A 3 -7.44 -49.76 -15.99
N ARG A 4 -6.93 -48.53 -16.11
CA ARG A 4 -5.77 -48.22 -16.97
C ARG A 4 -4.51 -48.36 -16.15
N ILE A 5 -3.72 -49.40 -16.46
CA ILE A 5 -2.50 -49.78 -15.72
C ILE A 5 -1.35 -48.77 -15.93
N TYR A 6 -1.33 -48.06 -17.06
CA TYR A 6 -0.21 -47.18 -17.44
C TYR A 6 -0.38 -45.71 -17.04
N ASN A 7 -1.61 -45.22 -16.84
CA ASN A 7 -1.87 -43.83 -16.51
C ASN A 7 -2.94 -43.74 -15.43
N ASN A 8 -2.55 -43.26 -14.25
CA ASN A 8 -3.45 -43.07 -13.11
C ASN A 8 -4.04 -41.66 -13.14
N LEU A 9 -5.17 -41.52 -13.82
CA LEU A 9 -5.86 -40.23 -13.98
C LEU A 9 -6.33 -39.63 -12.65
N PHE A 10 -6.66 -40.47 -11.65
CA PHE A 10 -7.04 -40.00 -10.32
C PHE A 10 -5.86 -39.38 -9.57
N SER A 11 -4.68 -40.01 -9.63
CA SER A 11 -3.45 -39.46 -9.07
C SER A 11 -3.09 -38.12 -9.74
N THR A 12 -3.18 -38.05 -11.07
CA THR A 12 -2.94 -36.79 -11.80
C THR A 12 -3.96 -35.70 -11.41
N ASN A 13 -5.23 -36.05 -11.22
CA ASN A 13 -6.25 -35.10 -10.77
C ASN A 13 -5.97 -34.61 -9.34
N ALA A 14 -5.63 -35.51 -8.42
CA ALA A 14 -5.24 -35.16 -7.05
C ALA A 14 -4.02 -34.23 -7.04
N GLN A 15 -3.00 -34.48 -7.87
CA GLN A 15 -1.82 -33.63 -7.98
C GLN A 15 -2.15 -32.24 -8.53
N ARG A 16 -3.07 -32.10 -9.49
CA ARG A 16 -3.55 -30.79 -9.96
C ARG A 16 -4.27 -30.01 -8.85
N ASN A 17 -5.14 -30.68 -8.10
CA ASN A 17 -5.83 -30.05 -6.96
C ASN A 17 -4.84 -29.62 -5.87
N LEU A 18 -3.82 -30.44 -5.59
CA LEU A 18 -2.75 -30.08 -4.66
C LEU A 18 -1.97 -28.86 -5.16
N GLY A 19 -1.62 -28.81 -6.45
CA GLY A 19 -0.96 -27.65 -7.06
C GLY A 19 -1.75 -26.36 -6.91
N ASN A 20 -3.06 -26.40 -7.18
CA ASN A 20 -3.97 -25.26 -6.99
C ASN A 20 -4.04 -24.82 -5.51
N ASN A 21 -4.16 -25.77 -4.59
CA ASN A 21 -4.19 -25.48 -3.16
C ASN A 21 -2.87 -24.85 -2.68
N ASN A 22 -1.73 -25.33 -3.17
CA ASN A 22 -0.43 -24.78 -2.81
C ASN A 22 -0.27 -23.34 -3.34
N ALA A 23 -0.75 -23.04 -4.55
CA ALA A 23 -0.77 -21.69 -5.09
C ALA A 23 -1.66 -20.74 -4.26
N ASN A 24 -2.86 -21.19 -3.87
CA ASN A 24 -3.78 -20.43 -3.03
C ASN A 24 -3.20 -20.17 -1.63
N LEU A 25 -2.52 -21.18 -1.05
CA LEU A 25 -1.82 -21.04 0.22
C LEU A 25 -0.69 -20.01 0.12
N GLY A 26 0.11 -20.07 -0.95
CA GLY A 26 1.16 -19.09 -1.22
C GLY A 26 0.62 -17.66 -1.29
N GLY A 27 -0.49 -17.43 -2.00
CA GLY A 27 -1.13 -16.11 -2.05
C GLY A 27 -1.69 -15.65 -0.70
N SER A 28 -2.20 -16.57 0.11
CA SER A 28 -2.69 -16.26 1.47
C SER A 28 -1.54 -15.89 2.41
N LEU A 29 -0.41 -16.59 2.32
CA LEU A 29 0.80 -16.29 3.09
C LEU A 29 1.42 -14.95 2.68
N GLU A 30 1.42 -14.61 1.39
CA GLU A 30 1.86 -13.30 0.89
C GLU A 30 1.04 -12.17 1.52
N LYS A 31 -0.29 -12.29 1.51
CA LYS A 31 -1.20 -11.33 2.15
C LYS A 31 -1.01 -11.26 3.65
N LEU A 32 -0.88 -12.40 4.33
CA LEU A 32 -0.62 -12.45 5.76
C LEU A 32 0.71 -11.76 6.13
N SER A 33 1.78 -12.04 5.39
CA SER A 33 3.11 -11.47 5.65
C SER A 33 3.16 -9.97 5.41
N SER A 34 2.44 -9.48 4.40
CA SER A 34 2.38 -8.05 4.07
C SER A 34 1.43 -7.25 4.98
N GLY A 35 0.43 -7.91 5.57
CA GLY A 35 -0.71 -7.25 6.21
C GLY A 35 -1.64 -6.51 5.24
N LEU A 36 -1.41 -6.57 3.92
CA LEU A 36 -2.19 -5.88 2.91
C LEU A 36 -3.09 -6.86 2.16
N ARG A 37 -4.32 -6.42 1.89
CA ARG A 37 -5.28 -7.19 1.08
C ARG A 37 -4.86 -7.27 -0.40
N ILE A 38 -4.24 -6.21 -0.91
CA ILE A 38 -3.80 -6.04 -2.30
C ILE A 38 -2.28 -5.83 -2.27
N ASN A 39 -1.51 -6.82 -2.73
CA ASN A 39 -0.05 -6.73 -2.79
C ASN A 39 0.48 -6.45 -4.19
N LYS A 40 -0.24 -6.94 -5.20
CA LYS A 40 0.14 -6.84 -6.61
C LYS A 40 -1.03 -6.37 -7.44
N ALA A 41 -0.73 -5.74 -8.58
CA ALA A 41 -1.76 -5.29 -9.54
C ALA A 41 -2.62 -6.45 -10.05
N ALA A 42 -2.10 -7.69 -10.02
CA ALA A 42 -2.86 -8.89 -10.37
C ALA A 42 -3.96 -9.26 -9.35
N ASP A 43 -3.86 -8.80 -8.10
CA ASP A 43 -4.90 -9.05 -7.10
C ASP A 43 -6.11 -8.13 -7.31
N ASP A 44 -5.85 -6.84 -7.57
CA ASP A 44 -6.86 -5.80 -7.83
C ASP A 44 -6.18 -4.54 -8.39
N ALA A 45 -6.14 -4.40 -9.73
CA ALA A 45 -5.44 -3.29 -10.37
C ALA A 45 -6.09 -1.93 -10.06
N ALA A 46 -7.43 -1.87 -10.01
CA ALA A 46 -8.17 -0.65 -9.71
C ALA A 46 -8.00 -0.26 -8.24
N GLY A 47 -8.16 -1.22 -7.32
CA GLY A 47 -7.95 -1.02 -5.90
C GLY A 47 -6.52 -0.60 -5.57
N LEU A 48 -5.53 -1.19 -6.23
CA LEU A 48 -4.13 -0.78 -6.08
C LEU A 48 -3.92 0.66 -6.55
N SER A 49 -4.40 1.00 -7.75
CA SER A 49 -4.25 2.36 -8.31
C SER A 49 -4.89 3.43 -7.43
N ILE A 50 -6.08 3.17 -6.88
CA ILE A 50 -6.75 4.08 -5.96
C ILE A 50 -5.93 4.21 -4.67
N SER A 51 -5.46 3.09 -4.11
CA SER A 51 -4.66 3.10 -2.88
C SER A 51 -3.34 3.88 -3.03
N GLU A 52 -2.68 3.76 -4.18
CA GLU A 52 -1.46 4.52 -4.49
C GLU A 52 -1.77 6.01 -4.69
N GLY A 53 -2.89 6.34 -5.35
CA GLY A 53 -3.39 7.71 -5.45
C GLY A 53 -3.62 8.35 -4.07
N MET A 54 -4.28 7.61 -3.17
CA MET A 54 -4.52 8.05 -1.78
C MET A 54 -3.20 8.19 -1.00
N ARG A 55 -2.25 7.25 -1.13
CA ARG A 55 -0.91 7.37 -0.53
C ARG A 55 -0.18 8.60 -1.04
N GLY A 56 -0.32 8.93 -2.32
CA GLY A 56 0.16 10.17 -2.92
C GLY A 56 -0.43 11.41 -2.26
N GLN A 57 -1.76 11.47 -2.16
CA GLN A 57 -2.47 12.58 -1.52
C GLN A 57 -2.07 12.76 -0.05
N ILE A 58 -1.98 11.67 0.72
CA ILE A 58 -1.55 11.72 2.13
C ILE A 58 -0.15 12.32 2.25
N ARG A 59 0.81 11.90 1.40
CA ARG A 59 2.16 12.47 1.38
C ARG A 59 2.15 13.96 1.04
N SER A 60 1.34 14.35 0.05
CA SER A 60 1.18 15.75 -0.34
C SER A 60 0.59 16.60 0.78
N LEU A 61 -0.47 16.13 1.45
CA LEU A 61 -1.10 16.81 2.59
C LEU A 61 -0.14 16.94 3.77
N ASN A 62 0.66 15.91 4.07
CA ASN A 62 1.69 15.98 5.11
C ASN A 62 2.74 17.05 4.80
N GLN A 63 3.16 17.18 3.53
CA GLN A 63 4.07 18.25 3.13
C GLN A 63 3.40 19.62 3.21
N ALA A 64 2.16 19.75 2.76
CA ALA A 64 1.40 20.99 2.84
C ALA A 64 1.25 21.47 4.29
N SER A 65 0.98 20.55 5.22
CA SER A 65 0.93 20.84 6.66
C SER A 65 2.28 21.34 7.19
N ARG A 66 3.40 20.71 6.82
CA ARG A 66 4.74 21.20 7.18
C ARG A 66 4.98 22.61 6.64
N ASN A 67 4.72 22.84 5.36
CA ASN A 67 4.89 24.14 4.73
C ASN A 67 4.04 25.24 5.41
N ALA A 68 2.82 24.91 5.84
CA ALA A 68 1.96 25.83 6.56
C ALA A 68 2.55 26.21 7.93
N ASN A 69 3.08 25.23 8.67
CA ASN A 69 3.76 25.49 9.95
C ASN A 69 5.04 26.32 9.77
N ASP A 70 5.80 26.08 8.70
CA ASP A 70 6.98 26.89 8.37
C ASP A 70 6.59 28.33 8.03
N GLY A 71 5.49 28.52 7.28
CA GLY A 71 4.93 29.84 6.99
C GLY A 71 4.48 30.59 8.24
N ILE A 72 3.83 29.89 9.18
CA ILE A 72 3.47 30.46 10.50
C ILE A 72 4.72 30.88 11.27
N SER A 73 5.76 30.04 11.29
CA SER A 73 7.02 30.32 11.98
C SER A 73 7.72 31.56 11.40
N LEU A 74 7.67 31.73 10.07
CA LEU A 74 8.19 32.90 9.39
C LEU A 74 7.41 34.17 9.76
N ILE A 75 6.07 34.09 9.76
CA ILE A 75 5.21 35.22 10.15
C ILE A 75 5.48 35.62 11.60
N ASN A 76 5.56 34.67 12.53
CA ASN A 76 5.88 34.95 13.93
C ASN A 76 7.25 35.63 14.08
N THR A 77 8.24 35.23 13.27
CA THR A 77 9.57 35.88 13.26
C THR A 77 9.47 37.31 12.74
N ALA A 78 8.69 37.53 11.68
CA ALA A 78 8.45 38.87 11.13
C ALA A 78 7.69 39.76 12.13
N GLU A 79 6.67 39.24 12.81
CA GLU A 79 5.94 39.96 13.87
C GLU A 79 6.85 40.35 15.03
N GLY A 80 7.75 39.46 15.46
CA GLY A 80 8.76 39.76 16.47
C GLY A 80 9.67 40.92 16.05
N ALA A 81 10.17 40.88 14.81
CA ALA A 81 11.02 41.96 14.27
C ALA A 81 10.28 43.30 14.13
N LEU A 82 9.01 43.27 13.70
CA LEU A 82 8.18 44.48 13.60
C LEU A 82 7.87 45.09 14.97
N SER A 83 7.66 44.25 15.98
CA SER A 83 7.47 44.70 17.36
C SER A 83 8.70 45.42 17.91
N GLU A 84 9.90 44.90 17.61
CA GLU A 84 11.16 45.55 17.96
C GLU A 84 11.32 46.90 17.26
N GLN A 85 11.02 46.98 15.95
CA GLN A 85 11.04 48.25 15.22
C GLN A 85 10.07 49.28 15.81
N SER A 86 8.84 48.86 16.16
CA SER A 86 7.85 49.74 16.78
C SER A 86 8.24 50.19 18.18
N SER A 87 9.11 49.45 18.89
CA SER A 87 9.59 49.81 20.22
C SER A 87 10.77 50.79 20.17
N ILE A 88 11.42 50.93 19.00
CA ILE A 88 12.56 51.84 18.77
C ILE A 88 12.09 53.24 18.32
N LEU A 89 10.96 53.34 17.62
CA LEU A 89 10.31 54.63 17.27
C LEU A 89 9.59 55.26 18.46
#